data_AF-A0A1C6IV80-F1
#
_entry.id   AF-A0A1C6IV80-F1
#
_cell.length_a   1.000
_cell.length_b   1.000
_cell.length_c   1.000
_cell.angle_alpha   90.00
_cell.angle_beta   90.00
_cell.angle_gamma   90.00
#
_symmetry.space_group_name_H-M   'P 1'
#
loop_
_entity.id
_entity.type
_entity.pdbx_description
1 polymer ?
#
loop_
_entity_poly.entity_id
_entity_poly.type
_entity_poly.pdbx_seq_one_letter_code
_entity_poly.pdbx_strand_id
1 'polypeptide(L)'
;MKKRKILLTLLLSAAIVASAAACGTSTPSVSVSSTPSVVSSDTISNESLLNEKKIFDYDKVCKNIKLGDRAINIPFSVKDLGMAYSIDYDNAYYTKNDDSTYNVAFDIYHNSIKVLDAQICNLSKEYKEDNKNFDDIDINVYIQKEIPKNNELLTIYGISIGDNIDKTVELFGESHETITDNTGGSYNYYKDNSDKNKSATFIYEDKHIYYMIYMY
;
A
#
# COMPACT_ATOMS: atom_id res chain seq x y z
N MET A 1 24.63 -7.06 18.30
CA MET A 1 23.28 -7.40 17.81
C MET A 1 23.36 -8.66 16.96
N LYS A 2 22.53 -9.69 17.21
CA LYS A 2 22.49 -10.90 16.36
C LYS A 2 21.67 -10.58 15.09
N LYS A 3 22.27 -10.65 13.91
CA LYS A 3 21.56 -10.51 12.63
C LYS A 3 20.64 -11.71 12.43
N ARG A 4 19.35 -11.58 12.80
CA ARG A 4 18.31 -12.56 12.46
C ARG A 4 18.01 -12.45 10.97
N LYS A 5 18.40 -13.45 10.18
CA LYS A 5 17.92 -13.59 8.79
C LYS A 5 16.49 -14.11 8.85
N ILE A 6 15.50 -13.21 8.85
CA ILE A 6 14.11 -13.58 8.69
C ILE A 6 13.90 -13.94 7.22
N LEU A 7 13.81 -15.24 6.92
CA LEU A 7 13.42 -15.72 5.60
C LEU A 7 11.89 -15.59 5.49
N LEU A 8 11.44 -14.38 5.15
CA LEU A 8 10.02 -14.05 5.07
C LEU A 8 9.44 -14.61 3.78
N THR A 9 9.15 -15.92 3.76
CA THR A 9 8.31 -16.55 2.74
C THR A 9 6.90 -16.00 2.89
N LEU A 10 6.65 -14.84 2.30
CA LEU A 10 5.38 -14.12 2.40
C LEU A 10 4.29 -14.96 1.71
N LEU A 11 3.55 -15.71 2.52
CA LEU A 11 2.37 -16.48 2.11
C LEU A 11 1.21 -15.51 1.80
N LEU A 12 1.37 -14.76 0.71
CA LEU A 12 0.37 -13.86 0.15
C LEU A 12 -0.70 -14.65 -0.63
N SER A 13 -1.12 -15.79 -0.08
CA SER A 13 -2.22 -16.62 -0.57
C SER A 13 -3.55 -15.99 -0.17
N ALA A 14 -3.82 -14.80 -0.72
CA ALA A 14 -5.13 -14.18 -0.66
C ALA A 14 -6.12 -15.03 -1.47
N ALA A 15 -6.94 -15.81 -0.78
CA ALA A 15 -7.96 -16.63 -1.41
C ALA A 15 -8.92 -15.74 -2.24
N ILE A 16 -8.87 -15.90 -3.56
CA ILE A 16 -9.84 -15.30 -4.48
C ILE A 16 -11.10 -16.16 -4.43
N VAL A 17 -11.92 -15.97 -3.39
CA VAL A 17 -13.29 -16.49 -3.38
C VAL A 17 -14.10 -15.63 -4.34
N ALA A 18 -14.35 -16.16 -5.53
CA ALA A 18 -15.24 -15.55 -6.50
C ALA A 18 -16.69 -15.65 -6.01
N SER A 19 -17.28 -14.53 -5.57
CA SER A 19 -18.71 -14.44 -5.26
C SER A 19 -19.50 -14.11 -6.52
N ALA A 20 -19.95 -15.15 -7.22
CA ALA A 20 -20.99 -15.00 -8.23
C ALA A 20 -22.35 -14.74 -7.54
N ALA A 21 -22.90 -13.55 -7.74
CA ALA A 21 -24.31 -13.24 -7.52
C ALA A 21 -24.80 -12.49 -8.77
N ALA A 22 -25.42 -13.20 -9.72
CA ALA A 22 -26.85 -13.54 -9.72
C ALA A 22 -27.72 -12.34 -10.11
N CYS A 23 -28.34 -12.45 -11.29
CA CYS A 23 -29.24 -11.47 -11.88
C CYS A 23 -30.43 -11.16 -10.96
N GLY A 24 -30.72 -9.87 -10.76
CA GLY A 24 -31.83 -9.37 -9.94
C GLY A 24 -32.52 -8.18 -10.59
N THR A 25 -33.37 -8.43 -11.59
CA THR A 25 -34.17 -7.41 -12.26
C THR A 25 -35.41 -7.01 -11.45
N SER A 26 -35.50 -5.75 -11.00
CA SER A 26 -36.80 -5.11 -10.71
C SER A 26 -36.73 -3.57 -10.49
N THR A 27 -37.24 -2.83 -11.48
CA THR A 27 -37.90 -1.51 -11.30
C THR A 27 -39.42 -1.75 -11.35
N PRO A 28 -40.25 -1.15 -10.47
CA PRO A 28 -40.80 0.23 -10.67
C PRO A 28 -41.08 0.98 -9.32
N SER A 29 -41.64 2.20 -9.20
CA SER A 29 -41.98 3.32 -10.12
C SER A 29 -42.18 4.64 -9.35
N VAL A 30 -41.82 5.76 -10.01
CA VAL A 30 -42.41 7.13 -9.99
C VAL A 30 -43.52 7.47 -8.96
N SER A 31 -43.34 8.56 -8.20
CA SER A 31 -44.31 9.69 -8.13
C SER A 31 -43.70 10.94 -7.47
N VAL A 32 -44.37 12.09 -7.61
CA VAL A 32 -43.78 13.45 -7.63
C VAL A 32 -44.51 14.39 -6.64
N SER A 33 -43.81 15.42 -6.13
CA SER A 33 -44.28 16.84 -6.06
C SER A 33 -44.13 17.59 -4.72
N SER A 34 -43.25 18.61 -4.76
CA SER A 34 -43.43 20.00 -4.26
C SER A 34 -43.75 20.33 -2.80
N THR A 35 -42.83 21.01 -2.10
CA THR A 35 -42.89 22.48 -1.80
C THR A 35 -41.69 22.95 -0.94
N PRO A 36 -41.09 24.14 -1.19
CA PRO A 36 -40.11 24.75 -0.29
C PRO A 36 -40.59 26.07 0.35
N SER A 37 -40.50 26.20 1.68
CA SER A 37 -40.66 27.43 2.53
C SER A 37 -40.83 26.99 4.00
N VAL A 38 -40.35 27.64 5.07
CA VAL A 38 -39.75 28.97 5.32
C VAL A 38 -38.80 28.90 6.56
N VAL A 39 -38.03 29.98 6.82
CA VAL A 39 -37.47 30.48 8.10
C VAL A 39 -36.15 29.87 8.62
N SER A 40 -35.15 30.77 8.73
CA SER A 40 -33.97 30.64 9.58
C SER A 40 -34.30 30.85 11.05
N SER A 41 -33.71 30.05 11.93
CA SER A 41 -33.58 30.37 13.37
C SER A 41 -32.21 29.90 13.84
N ASP A 42 -31.40 30.81 14.38
CA ASP A 42 -30.10 30.47 14.95
C ASP A 42 -30.28 29.44 16.07
N THR A 43 -29.67 28.27 15.92
CA THR A 43 -29.40 27.36 17.03
C THR A 43 -27.93 27.01 16.99
N ILE A 44 -27.20 27.46 18.00
CA ILE A 44 -25.84 27.00 18.28
C ILE A 44 -25.98 25.56 18.79
N SER A 45 -26.07 24.59 17.88
CA SER A 45 -26.02 23.18 18.21
C SER A 45 -24.57 22.81 18.52
N ASN A 46 -24.20 22.98 19.79
CA ASN A 46 -23.08 22.28 20.40
C ASN A 46 -23.46 20.79 20.53
N GLU A 47 -23.66 20.12 19.39
CA GLU A 47 -23.93 18.70 19.32
C GLU A 47 -22.86 18.03 18.48
N SER A 48 -22.07 17.21 19.17
CA SER A 48 -21.18 16.23 18.57
C SER A 48 -20.02 16.79 17.73
N LEU A 49 -18.89 16.98 18.41
CA LEU A 49 -17.66 16.34 17.92
C LEU A 49 -17.95 14.82 17.88
N LEU A 50 -18.61 14.37 16.80
CA LEU A 50 -18.60 12.97 16.44
C LEU A 50 -17.11 12.61 16.36
N ASN A 51 -16.71 11.63 17.16
CA ASN A 51 -15.47 10.90 16.91
C ASN A 51 -15.67 10.17 15.58
N GLU A 52 -15.51 10.90 14.46
CA GLU A 52 -15.47 10.31 13.13
C GLU A 52 -14.40 9.23 13.19
N LYS A 53 -14.84 7.96 13.07
CA LYS A 53 -13.91 6.84 13.11
C LYS A 53 -12.94 7.06 11.97
N LYS A 54 -11.67 7.34 12.28
CA LYS A 54 -10.61 7.38 11.29
C LYS A 54 -10.62 6.02 10.60
N ILE A 55 -10.85 6.07 9.29
CA ILE A 55 -10.87 4.94 8.39
C ILE A 55 -9.70 5.15 7.44
N PHE A 56 -8.97 4.07 7.19
CA PHE A 56 -7.90 4.07 6.20
C PHE A 56 -8.47 4.35 4.80
N ASP A 57 -8.01 5.44 4.20
CA ASP A 57 -8.35 5.91 2.86
C ASP A 57 -7.07 5.81 2.01
N TYR A 58 -7.00 4.78 1.17
CA TYR A 58 -5.79 4.48 0.42
C TYR A 58 -5.48 5.55 -0.63
N ASP A 59 -6.51 6.11 -1.28
CA ASP A 59 -6.35 7.15 -2.30
C ASP A 59 -5.80 8.46 -1.71
N LYS A 60 -6.12 8.76 -0.44
CA LYS A 60 -5.52 9.86 0.31
C LYS A 60 -4.08 9.56 0.73
N VAL A 61 -3.78 8.31 1.09
CA VAL A 61 -2.40 7.86 1.39
C VAL A 61 -1.50 8.01 0.15
N CYS A 62 -1.96 7.56 -1.03
CA CYS A 62 -1.21 7.64 -2.30
C CYS A 62 -0.82 9.06 -2.72
N LYS A 63 -1.58 10.08 -2.34
CA LYS A 63 -1.30 11.50 -2.66
C LYS A 63 -0.28 12.16 -1.71
N ASN A 64 0.16 11.45 -0.68
CA ASN A 64 1.03 11.97 0.38
C ASN A 64 2.26 11.07 0.57
N ILE A 65 2.81 10.58 -0.53
CA ILE A 65 4.00 9.75 -0.56
C ILE A 65 5.20 10.59 -0.97
N LYS A 66 6.33 10.39 -0.28
CA LYS A 66 7.61 11.00 -0.61
C LYS A 66 8.71 9.96 -0.67
N LEU A 67 9.64 10.11 -1.60
CA LEU A 67 10.93 9.42 -1.61
C LEU A 67 12.01 10.49 -1.49
N GLY A 68 12.64 10.56 -0.31
CA GLY A 68 13.42 11.75 0.07
C GLY A 68 12.54 13.01 0.07
N ASP A 69 13.01 14.09 -0.56
CA ASP A 69 12.25 15.35 -0.69
C ASP A 69 11.17 15.31 -1.79
N ARG A 70 11.19 14.31 -2.67
CA ARG A 70 10.32 14.26 -3.85
C ARG A 70 8.95 13.67 -3.52
N ALA A 71 7.89 14.42 -3.79
CA ALA A 71 6.52 13.89 -3.82
C ALA A 71 6.32 12.96 -5.02
N ILE A 72 5.71 11.79 -4.77
CA ILE A 72 5.37 10.78 -5.77
C ILE A 72 3.93 10.29 -5.51
N ASN A 73 3.27 9.77 -6.55
CA ASN A 73 1.98 9.11 -6.42
C ASN A 73 2.18 7.60 -6.65
N ILE A 74 1.36 6.76 -6.03
CA ILE A 74 1.27 5.33 -6.35
C ILE A 74 0.03 5.09 -7.22
N PRO A 75 0.10 4.24 -8.26
CA PRO A 75 1.31 3.56 -8.75
C PRO A 75 2.28 4.51 -9.48
N PHE A 76 3.54 4.09 -9.58
CA PHE A 76 4.57 4.71 -10.39
C PHE A 76 5.49 3.66 -11.04
N SER A 77 6.14 4.03 -12.14
CA SER A 77 7.23 3.29 -12.77
C SER A 77 8.60 3.86 -12.35
N VAL A 78 9.69 3.10 -12.53
CA VAL A 78 11.04 3.60 -12.18
C VAL A 78 11.45 4.81 -13.04
N LYS A 79 10.96 4.87 -14.28
CA LYS A 79 11.12 5.99 -15.21
C LYS A 79 10.49 7.28 -14.69
N ASP A 80 9.39 7.21 -13.93
CA ASP A 80 8.81 8.38 -13.28
C ASP A 80 9.73 8.98 -12.21
N LEU A 81 10.53 8.13 -11.54
CA LEU A 81 11.58 8.59 -10.61
C LEU A 81 12.74 9.28 -11.34
N GLY A 82 12.92 9.03 -12.63
CA GLY A 82 13.88 9.70 -13.51
C GLY A 82 15.27 9.05 -13.52
N MET A 83 16.15 9.55 -14.40
CA MET A 83 17.37 8.86 -14.86
C MET A 83 18.43 8.51 -13.79
N ALA A 84 18.31 9.04 -12.57
CA ALA A 84 19.22 8.68 -11.47
C ALA A 84 18.81 7.37 -10.76
N TYR A 85 17.56 6.93 -10.99
CA TYR A 85 17.01 5.69 -10.47
C TYR A 85 17.13 4.56 -11.50
N SER A 86 17.31 3.33 -11.01
CA SER A 86 17.47 2.14 -11.85
C SER A 86 16.99 0.86 -11.14
N ILE A 87 16.68 -0.15 -11.95
CA ILE A 87 16.36 -1.51 -11.50
C ILE A 87 17.64 -2.36 -11.55
N ASP A 88 17.89 -3.16 -10.50
CA ASP A 88 18.86 -4.26 -10.57
C ASP A 88 18.21 -5.50 -11.21
N TYR A 89 18.37 -5.60 -12.52
CA TYR A 89 17.84 -6.70 -13.34
C TYR A 89 18.54 -8.05 -13.10
N ASP A 90 19.77 -8.05 -12.57
CA ASP A 90 20.54 -9.28 -12.30
C ASP A 90 20.01 -10.01 -11.05
N ASN A 91 19.52 -9.25 -10.06
CA ASN A 91 18.90 -9.78 -8.84
C ASN A 91 17.36 -9.89 -8.91
N ALA A 92 16.75 -9.64 -10.08
CA ALA A 92 15.30 -9.76 -10.26
C ALA A 92 14.80 -11.21 -10.07
N TYR A 93 13.87 -11.40 -9.13
CA TYR A 93 13.31 -12.70 -8.76
C TYR A 93 11.91 -12.90 -9.36
N TYR A 94 11.67 -14.07 -9.95
CA TYR A 94 10.45 -14.38 -10.70
C TYR A 94 9.66 -15.50 -10.01
N THR A 95 8.40 -15.24 -9.67
CA THR A 95 7.47 -16.23 -9.12
C THR A 95 6.37 -16.49 -10.14
N LYS A 96 6.19 -17.74 -10.58
CA LYS A 96 5.07 -18.12 -11.45
C LYS A 96 3.77 -18.10 -10.66
N ASN A 97 2.73 -17.46 -11.19
CA ASN A 97 1.37 -17.52 -10.64
C ASN A 97 0.59 -18.64 -11.34
N ASP A 98 0.54 -18.59 -12.67
CA ASP A 98 -0.14 -19.55 -13.55
C ASP A 98 0.62 -19.72 -14.89
N ASP A 99 0.05 -20.41 -15.87
CA ASP A 99 0.68 -20.67 -17.19
C ASP A 99 0.80 -19.42 -18.11
N SER A 100 0.21 -18.30 -17.71
CA SER A 100 0.18 -17.02 -18.43
C SER A 100 0.80 -15.85 -17.68
N THR A 101 0.85 -15.88 -16.35
CA THR A 101 1.30 -14.74 -15.53
C THR A 101 2.36 -15.08 -14.47
N TYR A 102 3.18 -14.09 -14.14
CA TYR A 102 4.19 -14.16 -13.08
C TYR A 102 4.28 -12.86 -12.29
N ASN A 103 4.83 -12.93 -11.08
CA ASN A 103 5.28 -11.77 -10.31
C ASN A 103 6.79 -11.60 -10.52
N VAL A 104 7.27 -10.37 -10.62
CA VAL A 104 8.71 -10.06 -10.58
C VAL A 104 8.98 -9.10 -9.43
N ALA A 105 9.91 -9.49 -8.55
CA ALA A 105 10.42 -8.66 -7.47
C ALA A 105 11.85 -8.23 -7.78
N PHE A 106 12.19 -6.98 -7.50
CA PHE A 106 13.49 -6.39 -7.84
C PHE A 106 13.84 -5.24 -6.89
N ASP A 107 15.10 -4.82 -6.94
CA ASP A 107 15.62 -3.73 -6.14
C ASP A 107 15.66 -2.44 -6.96
N ILE A 108 15.18 -1.33 -6.39
CA ILE A 108 15.34 0.01 -6.94
C ILE A 108 16.55 0.67 -6.28
N TYR A 109 17.42 1.25 -7.10
CA TYR A 109 18.61 1.99 -6.69
C TYR A 109 18.50 3.45 -7.09
N HIS A 110 19.07 4.36 -6.29
CA HIS A 110 19.39 5.74 -6.64
C HIS A 110 20.90 5.92 -6.55
N ASN A 111 21.58 6.33 -7.64
CA ASN A 111 23.04 6.51 -7.67
C ASN A 111 23.83 5.33 -7.03
N SER A 112 23.45 4.10 -7.38
CA SER A 112 24.01 2.84 -6.85
C SER A 112 23.80 2.58 -5.35
N ILE A 113 22.92 3.32 -4.67
CA ILE A 113 22.44 3.02 -3.33
C ILE A 113 21.02 2.44 -3.42
N LYS A 114 20.80 1.25 -2.84
CA LYS A 114 19.47 0.64 -2.78
C LYS A 114 18.51 1.51 -1.96
N VAL A 115 17.39 1.90 -2.55
CA VAL A 115 16.35 2.71 -1.90
C VAL A 115 15.12 1.91 -1.51
N LEU A 116 14.70 0.92 -2.33
CA LEU A 116 13.45 0.20 -2.16
C LEU A 116 13.55 -1.24 -2.68
N ASP A 117 12.77 -2.16 -2.10
CA ASP A 117 12.42 -3.43 -2.73
C ASP A 117 11.04 -3.23 -3.40
N ALA A 118 10.87 -3.63 -4.66
CA ALA A 118 9.64 -3.43 -5.43
C ALA A 118 9.18 -4.72 -6.09
N GLN A 119 7.88 -4.82 -6.40
CA GLN A 119 7.33 -5.95 -7.16
C GLN A 119 6.18 -5.53 -8.08
N ILE A 120 6.23 -6.05 -9.31
CA ILE A 120 5.13 -6.01 -10.28
C ILE A 120 4.41 -7.36 -10.19
N CYS A 121 3.08 -7.32 -10.07
CA CYS A 121 2.24 -8.51 -9.91
C CYS A 121 1.50 -8.85 -11.20
N ASN A 122 1.25 -10.14 -11.43
CA ASN A 122 0.45 -10.65 -12.56
C ASN A 122 0.94 -10.19 -13.96
N LEU A 123 2.25 -9.99 -14.12
CA LEU A 123 2.87 -9.61 -15.38
C LEU A 123 2.73 -10.73 -16.41
N SER A 124 2.34 -10.40 -17.65
CA SER A 124 2.18 -11.36 -18.75
C SER A 124 3.51 -12.06 -19.05
N LYS A 125 3.47 -13.37 -19.31
CA LYS A 125 4.65 -14.18 -19.69
C LYS A 125 5.46 -13.62 -20.85
N GLU A 126 4.85 -12.82 -21.72
CA GLU A 126 5.49 -12.19 -22.89
C GLU A 126 6.67 -11.28 -22.46
N TYR A 127 6.58 -10.62 -21.31
CA TYR A 127 7.65 -9.78 -20.74
C TYR A 127 8.85 -10.58 -20.18
N LYS A 128 8.79 -11.91 -20.18
CA LYS A 128 9.85 -12.77 -19.64
C LYS A 128 10.94 -13.10 -20.67
N GLU A 129 10.57 -13.11 -21.95
CA GLU A 129 11.37 -13.74 -23.01
C GLU A 129 12.12 -12.73 -23.90
N ASP A 130 11.58 -11.52 -24.11
CA ASP A 130 12.21 -10.45 -24.88
C ASP A 130 12.70 -9.29 -24.01
N ASN A 131 13.95 -8.86 -24.22
CA ASN A 131 14.56 -7.58 -23.78
C ASN A 131 14.01 -6.97 -22.48
N LYS A 132 14.15 -7.71 -21.37
CA LYS A 132 13.72 -7.32 -20.01
C LYS A 132 13.86 -5.82 -19.75
N ASN A 133 12.74 -5.11 -19.82
CA ASN A 133 12.64 -3.72 -19.43
C ASN A 133 11.32 -3.55 -18.69
N PHE A 134 11.42 -3.11 -17.44
CA PHE A 134 10.29 -2.81 -16.55
C PHE A 134 10.32 -1.34 -16.10
N ASP A 135 11.20 -0.52 -16.69
CA ASP A 135 11.43 0.86 -16.26
C ASP A 135 10.16 1.70 -16.40
N ASP A 136 9.31 1.43 -17.39
CA ASP A 136 8.04 2.12 -17.66
C ASP A 136 6.78 1.31 -17.31
N ILE A 137 6.93 0.23 -16.55
CA ILE A 137 5.79 -0.53 -16.01
C ILE A 137 5.47 -0.05 -14.59
N ASP A 138 4.20 0.21 -14.35
CA ASP A 138 3.68 0.56 -13.02
C ASP A 138 3.95 -0.55 -11.99
N ILE A 139 4.47 -0.16 -10.83
CA ILE A 139 4.74 -1.07 -9.72
C ILE A 139 3.46 -1.23 -8.88
N ASN A 140 3.15 -2.46 -8.46
CA ASN A 140 2.00 -2.76 -7.62
C ASN A 140 2.36 -2.92 -6.14
N VAL A 141 3.61 -3.26 -5.82
CA VAL A 141 4.04 -3.57 -4.45
C VAL A 141 5.33 -2.83 -4.13
N TYR A 142 5.31 -2.08 -3.03
CA TYR A 142 6.40 -1.22 -2.57
C TYR A 142 6.79 -1.64 -1.17
N ILE A 143 8.05 -2.03 -0.99
CA ILE A 143 8.55 -2.64 0.24
C ILE A 143 9.77 -1.85 0.71
N GLN A 144 9.66 -1.32 1.92
CA GLN A 144 10.76 -0.65 2.61
C GLN A 144 11.14 -1.42 3.87
N LYS A 145 12.44 -1.60 4.06
CA LYS A 145 13.04 -2.12 5.30
C LYS A 145 14.10 -1.16 5.80
N GLU A 146 14.56 -1.34 7.03
CA GLU A 146 15.76 -0.67 7.51
C GLU A 146 16.97 -0.98 6.61
N ILE A 147 17.50 0.04 5.92
CA ILE A 147 18.71 -0.05 5.09
C ILE A 147 19.76 0.90 5.71
N PRO A 148 20.80 0.39 6.41
CA PRO A 148 21.76 1.19 7.20
C PRO A 148 22.64 2.20 6.45
N LYS A 149 22.37 2.46 5.17
CA LYS A 149 23.09 3.40 4.29
C LYS A 149 22.17 4.15 3.32
N ASN A 150 20.86 4.00 3.43
CA ASN A 150 19.92 4.72 2.58
C ASN A 150 19.51 6.03 3.25
N ASN A 151 19.77 7.16 2.58
CA ASN A 151 19.35 8.48 3.03
C ASN A 151 17.97 8.87 2.48
N GLU A 152 17.45 8.17 1.46
CA GLU A 152 16.13 8.40 0.88
C GLU A 152 15.12 7.44 1.49
N LEU A 153 14.54 7.87 2.60
CA LEU A 153 13.41 7.18 3.18
C LEU A 153 12.17 7.44 2.33
N LEU A 154 11.57 6.36 1.82
CA LEU A 154 10.14 6.36 1.50
C LEU A 154 9.40 6.76 2.78
N THR A 155 8.52 7.75 2.64
CA THR A 155 7.71 8.30 3.72
C THR A 155 6.28 8.39 3.22
N ILE A 156 5.35 7.74 3.91
CA ILE A 156 3.99 7.57 3.43
C ILE A 156 3.00 8.12 4.45
N TYR A 157 2.24 9.13 4.01
CA TYR A 157 1.38 9.94 4.87
C TYR A 157 2.13 10.51 6.10
N GLY A 158 3.43 10.79 5.94
CA GLY A 158 4.32 11.26 6.99
C GLY A 158 4.92 10.18 7.91
N ILE A 159 4.71 8.88 7.62
CA ILE A 159 5.25 7.74 8.37
C ILE A 159 6.50 7.19 7.69
N SER A 160 7.53 6.86 8.46
CA SER A 160 8.83 6.36 8.01
C SER A 160 9.31 5.18 8.88
N ILE A 161 10.27 4.41 8.37
CA ILE A 161 11.03 3.43 9.17
C ILE A 161 11.65 4.13 10.40
N GLY A 162 11.52 3.52 11.57
CA GLY A 162 11.96 4.05 12.86
C GLY A 162 10.89 4.84 13.62
N ASP A 163 9.76 5.22 12.99
CA ASP A 163 8.64 5.82 13.72
C ASP A 163 8.01 4.85 14.73
N ASN A 164 7.38 5.41 15.76
CA ASN A 164 6.52 4.65 16.67
C ASN A 164 5.22 4.24 15.93
N ILE A 165 4.87 2.95 16.02
CA ILE A 165 3.66 2.36 15.44
C ILE A 165 2.36 3.06 15.85
N ASP A 166 2.30 3.67 17.04
CA ASP A 166 1.12 4.40 17.54
C ASP A 166 0.71 5.52 16.53
N LYS A 167 1.67 6.08 15.79
CA LYS A 167 1.47 7.05 14.70
C LYS A 167 0.58 6.52 13.56
N THR A 168 0.63 5.21 13.26
CA THR A 168 -0.27 4.59 12.27
C THR A 168 -1.73 4.67 12.73
N VAL A 169 -1.96 4.47 14.03
CA VAL A 169 -3.29 4.53 14.64
C VAL A 169 -3.81 5.96 14.72
N GLU A 170 -2.92 6.92 15.05
CA GLU A 170 -3.25 8.34 15.02
C GLU A 170 -3.66 8.85 13.63
N LEU A 171 -3.05 8.32 12.56
CA LEU A 171 -3.28 8.79 11.19
C LEU A 171 -4.42 8.06 10.49
N PHE A 172 -4.55 6.74 10.69
CA PHE A 172 -5.47 5.88 9.94
C PHE A 172 -6.62 5.28 10.78
N GLY A 173 -6.55 5.40 12.11
CA GLY A 173 -7.44 4.71 13.03
C GLY A 173 -6.98 3.29 13.35
N GLU A 174 -7.89 2.49 13.92
CA GLU A 174 -7.63 1.09 14.23
C GLU A 174 -7.25 0.31 12.95
N SER A 175 -6.24 -0.55 13.06
CA SER A 175 -5.92 -1.55 12.05
C SER A 175 -7.07 -2.53 11.86
N HIS A 176 -7.18 -3.09 10.66
CA HIS A 176 -8.13 -4.16 10.38
C HIS A 176 -7.71 -5.48 11.02
N GLU A 177 -6.41 -5.71 11.07
CA GLU A 177 -5.79 -6.85 11.74
C GLU A 177 -4.52 -6.38 12.45
N THR A 178 -4.31 -6.86 13.68
CA THR A 178 -3.02 -6.80 14.37
C THR A 178 -2.66 -8.22 14.79
N ILE A 179 -1.55 -8.73 14.28
CA ILE A 179 -0.99 -10.02 14.70
C ILE A 179 0.33 -9.75 15.40
N THR A 180 0.54 -10.44 16.52
CA THR A 180 1.85 -10.59 17.18
C THR A 180 2.30 -12.02 16.95
N ASP A 181 3.39 -12.21 16.22
CA ASP A 181 3.94 -13.52 15.96
C ASP A 181 4.77 -14.06 17.14
N ASN A 182 4.95 -15.38 17.18
CA ASN A 182 5.70 -16.05 18.24
C ASN A 182 7.23 -15.82 18.17
N THR A 183 7.72 -15.01 17.22
CA THR A 183 9.14 -14.70 17.01
C THR A 183 9.53 -13.30 17.51
N GLY A 184 8.54 -12.46 17.81
CA GLY A 184 8.67 -11.11 18.36
C GLY A 184 8.21 -10.00 17.42
N GLY A 185 7.84 -10.31 16.18
CA GLY A 185 7.32 -9.34 15.23
C GLY A 185 5.82 -9.11 15.43
N SER A 186 5.40 -7.85 15.54
CA SER A 186 4.00 -7.47 15.43
C SER A 186 3.76 -6.71 14.13
N TYR A 187 2.55 -6.79 13.57
CA TYR A 187 2.16 -5.93 12.45
C TYR A 187 0.79 -5.31 12.63
N ASN A 188 0.62 -4.10 12.08
CA ASN A 188 -0.69 -3.47 11.85
C ASN A 188 -0.99 -3.53 10.35
N TYR A 189 -2.13 -4.10 9.99
CA TYR A 189 -2.61 -4.20 8.61
C TYR A 189 -3.82 -3.30 8.37
N TYR A 190 -3.74 -2.53 7.30
CA TYR A 190 -4.78 -1.63 6.82
C TYR A 190 -5.13 -2.00 5.39
N LYS A 191 -6.41 -2.26 5.11
CA LYS A 191 -6.96 -2.46 3.78
C LYS A 191 -7.91 -1.32 3.45
N ASP A 192 -8.01 -0.96 2.18
CA ASP A 192 -9.08 -0.09 1.74
C ASP A 192 -10.42 -0.83 1.78
N ASN A 193 -11.52 -0.11 2.00
CA ASN A 193 -12.87 -0.70 2.00
C ASN A 193 -13.42 -0.95 0.59
N SER A 194 -12.89 -0.25 -0.43
CA SER A 194 -13.31 -0.38 -1.82
C SER A 194 -12.57 -1.49 -2.58
N ASP A 195 -11.29 -1.72 -2.26
CA ASP A 195 -10.48 -2.80 -2.82
C ASP A 195 -9.56 -3.40 -1.76
N LYS A 196 -9.62 -4.73 -1.60
CA LYS A 196 -8.78 -5.48 -0.66
C LYS A 196 -7.31 -5.59 -1.08
N ASN A 197 -7.00 -5.32 -2.35
CA ASN A 197 -5.62 -5.33 -2.88
C ASN A 197 -4.88 -4.07 -2.45
N LYS A 198 -5.59 -2.93 -2.43
CA LYS A 198 -5.13 -1.65 -1.87
C LYS A 198 -4.93 -1.77 -0.35
N SER A 199 -3.68 -1.85 0.07
CA SER A 199 -3.35 -2.06 1.49
C SER A 199 -2.00 -1.49 1.93
N ALA A 200 -1.87 -1.29 3.24
CA ALA A 200 -0.65 -0.89 3.92
C ALA A 200 -0.40 -1.80 5.13
N THR A 201 0.81 -2.33 5.25
CA THR A 201 1.25 -3.16 6.37
C THR A 201 2.48 -2.54 7.03
N PHE A 202 2.43 -2.37 8.35
CA PHE A 202 3.53 -1.84 9.16
C PHE A 202 3.99 -2.93 10.12
N ILE A 203 5.24 -3.40 10.00
CA ILE A 203 5.81 -4.41 10.89
C ILE A 203 6.77 -3.72 11.87
N TYR A 204 6.63 -4.03 13.16
CA TYR A 204 7.28 -3.33 14.26
C TYR A 204 7.77 -4.27 15.37
N GLU A 205 8.83 -3.85 16.05
CA GLU A 205 9.41 -4.48 17.25
C GLU A 205 9.68 -3.36 18.27
N ASP A 206 9.43 -3.60 19.56
CA ASP A 206 9.52 -2.56 20.61
C ASP A 206 8.81 -1.23 20.27
N LYS A 207 7.63 -1.32 19.63
CA LYS A 207 6.85 -0.21 19.03
C LYS A 207 7.49 0.53 17.84
N HIS A 208 8.71 0.21 17.40
CA HIS A 208 9.36 0.92 16.30
C HIS A 208 9.15 0.16 14.97
N ILE A 209 8.70 0.87 13.94
CA ILE A 209 8.47 0.31 12.61
C ILE A 209 9.82 -0.02 11.95
N TYR A 210 10.05 -1.28 11.58
CA TYR A 210 11.27 -1.71 10.88
C TYR A 210 11.00 -2.20 9.44
N TYR A 211 9.73 -2.34 9.06
CA TYR A 211 9.30 -2.78 7.73
C TYR A 211 7.96 -2.16 7.36
N MET A 212 7.82 -1.75 6.10
CA MET A 212 6.61 -1.16 5.55
C MET A 212 6.31 -1.79 4.18
N ILE A 213 5.07 -2.19 3.94
CA ILE A 213 4.60 -2.78 2.67
C ILE A 213 3.37 -2.01 2.22
N TYR A 214 3.33 -1.63 0.93
CA TYR A 214 2.16 -1.04 0.29
C TYR A 214 1.84 -1.83 -0.97
N MET A 215 0.56 -2.14 -1.14
CA MET A 215 0.05 -2.86 -2.31
C MET A 215 -1.03 -2.02 -3.00
N TYR A 216 -1.02 -2.04 -4.33
CA TYR A 216 -2.00 -1.42 -5.25
C TYR A 216 -2.59 -2.50 -6.17
#